data_AF-A0A117LTK3-F1
#
_entry.id   AF-A0A117LTK3-F1
#
_cell.length_a   1.000
_cell.length_b   1.000
_cell.length_c   1.000
_cell.angle_alpha   90.00
_cell.angle_beta   90.00
_cell.angle_gamma   90.00
#
_symmetry.space_group_name_H-M   'P 1'
#
loop_
_entity.id
_entity.type
_entity.pdbx_description
1 polymer ?
#
loop_
_entity_poly.entity_id
_entity_poly.type
_entity_poly.pdbx_seq_one_letter_code
_entity_poly.pdbx_strand_id
1 'polypeptide(L)'
;MKEKLVQQKIEDEKDYVAELSALTEEKSKLENQLKIYQDLLSEKEDTIVLIKQQNEESEKNIVEKDKTITELSESIRGYENQIKEISEQAAKEKEKETEKETEYSNKLSLLTEEKSKLETQLKASQKLLLEKENTIVLLKQQKEDSERAISSKDKIIAELSESIKGYENLVTEIREQMAKEGKEKEAEYADRLALLKEGKDIIEAKLAEAIKKSMPDYYEVKKGDSLWKIAERFYNTGEKWIRIFEANTDKINNPDLIYPYQRFTIPKE
;
A
#
# COMPACT_ATOMS: atom_id res chain seq x y z
N MET A 1 -60.86 -71.27 -131.53
CA MET A 1 -60.74 -71.65 -130.10
C MET A 1 -59.28 -71.91 -129.71
N LYS A 2 -58.48 -72.67 -130.48
CA LYS A 2 -57.05 -72.93 -130.19
C LYS A 2 -56.12 -71.70 -130.27
N GLU A 3 -56.27 -70.80 -131.25
CA GLU A 3 -55.43 -69.58 -131.37
C GLU A 3 -55.63 -68.57 -130.22
N LYS A 4 -56.88 -68.37 -129.76
CA LYS A 4 -57.17 -67.55 -128.57
C LYS A 4 -56.52 -68.10 -127.30
N LEU A 5 -56.45 -69.43 -127.16
CA LEU A 5 -55.83 -70.08 -126.00
C LEU A 5 -54.30 -69.94 -125.99
N VAL A 6 -53.67 -69.87 -127.18
CA VAL A 6 -52.22 -69.67 -127.34
C VAL A 6 -51.85 -68.21 -127.10
N GLN A 7 -52.62 -67.25 -127.63
CA GLN A 7 -52.40 -65.83 -127.33
C GLN A 7 -52.61 -65.51 -125.85
N GLN A 8 -53.62 -66.09 -125.20
CA GLN A 8 -53.84 -65.91 -123.78
C GLN A 8 -52.69 -66.49 -122.94
N LYS A 9 -52.15 -67.67 -123.30
CA LYS A 9 -50.95 -68.23 -122.66
C LYS A 9 -49.70 -67.36 -122.81
N ILE A 10 -49.51 -66.73 -123.97
CA ILE A 10 -48.37 -65.86 -124.23
C ILE A 10 -48.50 -64.53 -123.46
N GLU A 11 -49.72 -63.99 -123.37
CA GLU A 11 -50.02 -62.79 -122.58
C GLU A 11 -49.82 -63.08 -121.08
N ASP A 12 -50.34 -64.22 -120.59
CA ASP A 12 -50.15 -64.69 -119.21
C ASP A 12 -48.66 -64.92 -118.88
N GLU A 13 -47.87 -65.48 -119.82
CA GLU A 13 -46.41 -65.63 -119.66
C GLU A 13 -45.67 -64.28 -119.64
N LYS A 14 -46.12 -63.30 -120.42
CA LYS A 14 -45.54 -61.95 -120.46
C LYS A 14 -45.83 -61.19 -119.17
N ASP A 15 -47.05 -61.26 -118.67
CA ASP A 15 -47.44 -60.69 -117.39
C ASP A 15 -46.64 -61.35 -116.26
N TYR A 16 -46.46 -62.67 -116.30
CA TYR A 16 -45.65 -63.40 -115.33
C TYR A 16 -44.17 -62.99 -115.34
N VAL A 17 -43.60 -62.75 -116.53
CA VAL A 17 -42.21 -62.26 -116.68
C VAL A 17 -42.06 -60.82 -116.19
N ALA A 18 -43.04 -59.96 -116.45
CA ALA A 18 -43.05 -58.58 -115.96
C ALA A 18 -43.17 -58.52 -114.42
N GLU A 19 -44.04 -59.36 -113.85
CA GLU A 19 -44.22 -59.50 -112.40
C GLU A 19 -42.95 -60.05 -111.74
N LEU A 20 -42.30 -61.04 -112.34
CA LEU A 20 -40.98 -61.53 -111.90
C LEU A 20 -39.91 -60.43 -111.94
N SER A 21 -39.85 -59.65 -113.01
CA SER A 21 -38.88 -58.54 -113.13
C SER A 21 -39.10 -57.48 -112.05
N ALA A 22 -40.35 -57.09 -111.80
CA ALA A 22 -40.72 -56.16 -110.74
C ALA A 22 -40.34 -56.70 -109.35
N LEU A 23 -40.64 -57.98 -109.08
CA LEU A 23 -40.23 -58.67 -107.85
C LEU A 23 -38.71 -58.72 -107.69
N THR A 24 -37.95 -58.87 -108.78
CA THR A 24 -36.49 -58.94 -108.73
C THR A 24 -35.88 -57.56 -108.41
N GLU A 25 -36.45 -56.50 -108.98
CA GLU A 25 -36.05 -55.13 -108.69
C GLU A 25 -36.43 -54.71 -107.26
N GLU A 26 -37.62 -55.11 -106.80
CA GLU A 26 -38.06 -54.90 -105.42
C GLU A 26 -37.16 -55.66 -104.43
N LYS A 27 -36.83 -56.91 -104.73
CA LYS A 27 -35.85 -57.70 -103.95
C LYS A 27 -34.50 -56.99 -103.87
N SER A 28 -33.97 -56.46 -104.98
CA SER A 28 -32.71 -55.71 -104.99
C SER A 28 -32.78 -54.44 -104.13
N LYS A 29 -33.91 -53.71 -104.16
CA LYS A 29 -34.14 -52.55 -103.29
C LYS A 29 -34.15 -52.94 -101.81
N LEU A 30 -34.83 -54.03 -101.48
CA LEU A 30 -34.89 -54.56 -100.12
C LEU A 30 -33.52 -55.06 -99.63
N GLU A 31 -32.74 -55.74 -100.47
CA GLU A 31 -31.37 -56.18 -100.15
C GLU A 31 -30.43 -54.99 -99.90
N ASN A 32 -30.54 -53.92 -100.69
CA ASN A 32 -29.77 -52.69 -100.47
C ASN A 32 -30.18 -51.98 -99.18
N GLN A 33 -31.48 -51.89 -98.88
CA GLN A 33 -31.96 -51.36 -97.60
C GLN A 33 -31.46 -52.19 -96.42
N LEU A 34 -31.51 -53.52 -96.53
CA LEU A 34 -31.01 -54.43 -95.50
C LEU A 34 -29.53 -54.16 -95.21
N LYS A 35 -28.72 -54.00 -96.25
CA LYS A 35 -27.30 -53.68 -96.11
C LYS A 35 -27.07 -52.33 -95.40
N ILE A 36 -27.81 -51.29 -95.79
CA ILE A 36 -27.75 -49.99 -95.11
C ILE A 36 -28.12 -50.11 -93.63
N TYR A 37 -29.17 -50.87 -93.30
CA TYR A 37 -29.57 -51.09 -91.90
C TYR A 37 -28.53 -51.90 -91.11
N GLN A 38 -27.87 -52.87 -91.74
CA GLN A 38 -26.79 -53.63 -91.11
C GLN A 38 -25.56 -52.76 -90.82
N ASP A 39 -25.16 -51.91 -91.77
CA ASP A 39 -24.05 -50.96 -91.58
C ASP A 39 -24.37 -49.96 -90.46
N LEU A 40 -25.59 -49.42 -90.44
CA LEU A 40 -26.05 -48.52 -89.37
C LEU A 40 -26.09 -49.23 -88.00
N LEU A 41 -26.51 -50.50 -87.97
CA LEU A 41 -26.53 -51.29 -86.73
C LEU A 41 -25.10 -51.47 -86.18
N SER A 42 -24.14 -51.80 -87.06
CA SER A 42 -22.72 -51.93 -86.69
C SER A 42 -22.15 -50.62 -86.12
N GLU A 43 -22.41 -49.48 -86.76
CA GLU A 43 -21.97 -48.17 -86.23
C GLU A 43 -22.59 -47.85 -84.86
N LYS A 44 -23.85 -48.22 -84.65
CA LYS A 44 -24.52 -48.07 -83.35
C LYS A 44 -23.92 -48.98 -82.29
N GLU A 45 -23.57 -50.22 -82.65
CA GLU A 45 -22.89 -51.15 -81.76
C GLU A 45 -21.52 -50.61 -81.32
N ASP A 46 -20.71 -50.09 -82.26
CA ASP A 46 -19.42 -49.46 -81.96
C ASP A 46 -19.59 -48.25 -81.04
N THR A 47 -20.59 -47.41 -81.30
CA THR A 47 -20.91 -46.24 -80.46
C THR A 47 -21.30 -46.66 -79.04
N ILE A 48 -22.09 -47.73 -78.90
CA ILE A 48 -22.51 -48.27 -77.59
C ILE A 48 -21.29 -48.77 -76.80
N VAL A 49 -20.34 -49.45 -77.46
CA VAL A 49 -19.11 -49.91 -76.81
C VAL A 49 -18.29 -48.72 -76.30
N LEU A 50 -18.16 -47.67 -77.11
CA LEU A 50 -17.38 -46.49 -76.75
C LEU A 50 -18.02 -45.72 -75.58
N ILE A 51 -19.36 -45.59 -75.57
CA ILE A 51 -20.10 -45.00 -74.45
C ILE A 51 -19.94 -45.83 -73.17
N LYS A 52 -19.98 -47.17 -73.26
CA LYS A 52 -19.76 -48.05 -72.10
C LYS A 52 -18.38 -47.86 -71.50
N GLN A 53 -17.33 -47.83 -72.34
CA GLN A 53 -15.96 -47.57 -71.88
C GLN A 53 -15.83 -46.20 -71.20
N GLN A 54 -16.40 -45.14 -71.80
CA GLN A 54 -16.41 -43.81 -71.18
C GLN A 54 -17.15 -43.80 -69.85
N ASN A 55 -18.26 -44.54 -69.75
CA ASN A 55 -19.02 -44.64 -68.50
C ASN A 55 -18.21 -45.36 -67.41
N GLU A 56 -17.56 -46.48 -67.72
CA GLU A 56 -16.66 -47.18 -66.79
C GLU A 56 -15.48 -46.31 -66.32
N GLU A 57 -14.87 -45.53 -67.22
CA GLU A 57 -13.82 -44.56 -66.88
C GLU A 57 -14.34 -43.47 -65.93
N SER A 58 -15.56 -42.97 -66.19
CA SER A 58 -16.20 -41.96 -65.35
C SER A 58 -16.55 -42.49 -63.96
N GLU A 59 -17.01 -43.75 -63.85
CA GLU A 59 -17.29 -44.43 -62.59
C GLU A 59 -16.02 -44.58 -61.75
N LYS A 60 -14.90 -45.01 -62.37
CA LYS A 60 -13.59 -45.07 -61.69
C LYS A 60 -13.16 -43.70 -61.15
N ASN A 61 -13.28 -42.65 -61.96
CA ASN A 61 -12.97 -41.27 -61.54
C ASN A 61 -13.84 -40.79 -60.38
N ILE A 62 -15.13 -41.17 -60.35
CA ILE A 62 -16.03 -40.84 -59.25
C ILE A 62 -15.56 -41.53 -57.96
N VAL A 63 -15.28 -42.84 -58.02
CA VAL A 63 -14.81 -43.60 -56.85
C VAL A 63 -13.49 -43.03 -56.30
N GLU A 64 -12.56 -42.64 -57.16
CA GLU A 64 -11.30 -42.03 -56.74
C GLU A 64 -11.53 -40.68 -56.05
N LYS A 65 -12.41 -39.83 -56.61
CA LYS A 65 -12.81 -38.57 -55.97
C LYS A 65 -13.49 -38.80 -54.62
N ASP A 66 -14.40 -39.77 -54.52
CA ASP A 66 -15.06 -40.10 -53.25
C ASP A 66 -14.05 -40.52 -52.19
N LYS A 67 -13.04 -41.32 -52.57
CA LYS A 67 -11.93 -41.67 -51.68
C LYS A 67 -11.19 -40.42 -51.19
N THR A 68 -10.84 -39.51 -52.10
CA THR A 68 -10.17 -38.26 -51.70
C THR A 68 -11.04 -37.37 -50.80
N ILE A 69 -12.36 -37.33 -51.04
CA ILE A 69 -13.31 -36.60 -50.20
C ILE A 69 -13.35 -37.21 -48.80
N THR A 70 -13.33 -38.53 -48.66
CA THR A 70 -13.28 -39.19 -47.35
C THR A 70 -11.98 -38.88 -46.60
N GLU A 71 -10.83 -38.96 -47.25
CA GLU A 71 -9.51 -38.64 -46.64
C GLU A 71 -9.42 -37.18 -46.20
N LEU A 72 -9.93 -36.25 -47.02
CA LEU A 72 -10.01 -34.83 -46.68
C LEU A 72 -10.98 -34.58 -45.52
N SER A 73 -12.13 -35.25 -45.50
CA SER A 73 -13.12 -35.12 -44.42
C SER A 73 -12.57 -35.60 -43.08
N GLU A 74 -11.81 -36.70 -43.08
CA GLU A 74 -11.12 -37.19 -41.88
C GLU A 74 -10.05 -36.22 -41.41
N SER A 75 -9.29 -35.63 -42.33
CA SER A 75 -8.27 -34.62 -42.04
C SER A 75 -8.90 -33.35 -41.46
N ILE A 76 -9.99 -32.85 -42.05
CA ILE A 76 -10.75 -31.69 -41.56
C ILE A 76 -11.24 -31.96 -40.13
N ARG A 77 -11.84 -33.12 -39.89
CA ARG A 77 -12.29 -33.52 -38.54
C ARG A 77 -11.11 -33.54 -37.54
N GLY A 78 -9.94 -34.00 -37.98
CA GLY A 78 -8.70 -33.96 -37.18
C GLY A 78 -8.31 -32.54 -36.79
N TYR A 79 -8.29 -31.61 -37.74
CA TYR A 79 -7.99 -30.20 -37.49
C TYR A 79 -9.06 -29.52 -36.63
N GLU A 80 -10.34 -29.82 -36.82
CA GLU A 80 -11.43 -29.31 -35.98
C GLU A 80 -11.24 -29.71 -34.51
N ASN A 81 -10.85 -30.96 -34.25
CA ASN A 81 -10.55 -31.43 -32.90
C ASN A 81 -9.33 -30.70 -32.30
N GLN A 82 -8.26 -30.51 -33.09
CA GLN A 82 -7.09 -29.75 -32.63
C GLN A 82 -7.44 -28.28 -32.32
N ILE A 83 -8.23 -27.63 -33.17
CA ILE A 83 -8.71 -26.26 -32.95
C ILE A 83 -9.50 -26.20 -31.64
N LYS A 84 -10.37 -27.18 -31.40
CA LYS A 84 -11.15 -27.26 -30.17
C LYS A 84 -10.25 -27.38 -28.94
N GLU A 85 -9.30 -28.31 -28.93
CA GLU A 85 -8.35 -28.48 -27.82
C GLU A 85 -7.53 -27.20 -27.56
N ILE A 86 -7.00 -26.57 -28.60
CA ILE A 86 -6.24 -25.31 -28.48
C ILE A 86 -7.14 -24.20 -27.93
N SER A 87 -8.40 -24.11 -28.39
CA SER A 87 -9.33 -23.09 -27.91
C SER A 87 -9.70 -23.27 -26.43
N GLU A 88 -9.88 -24.52 -25.97
CA GLU A 88 -10.15 -24.84 -24.57
C GLU A 88 -8.93 -24.55 -23.69
N GLN A 89 -7.72 -24.85 -24.16
CA GLN A 89 -6.49 -24.54 -23.46
C GLN A 89 -6.28 -23.02 -23.33
N ALA A 90 -6.50 -22.27 -24.42
CA ALA A 90 -6.43 -20.82 -24.41
C ALA A 90 -7.46 -20.19 -23.45
N ALA A 91 -8.67 -20.75 -23.36
CA ALA A 91 -9.69 -20.30 -22.40
C ALA A 91 -9.23 -20.51 -20.94
N LYS A 92 -8.66 -21.68 -20.61
CA LYS A 92 -8.14 -21.98 -19.27
C LYS A 92 -6.96 -21.08 -18.87
N GLU A 93 -6.07 -20.78 -19.81
CA GLU A 93 -4.95 -19.87 -19.56
C GLU A 93 -5.43 -18.45 -19.30
N LYS A 94 -6.39 -17.97 -20.09
CA LYS A 94 -7.03 -16.66 -19.87
C LYS A 94 -7.69 -16.57 -18.50
N GLU A 95 -8.40 -17.61 -18.07
CA GLU A 95 -9.02 -17.66 -16.74
C GLU A 95 -7.96 -17.55 -15.62
N LYS A 96 -6.88 -18.33 -15.68
CA LYS A 96 -5.76 -18.23 -14.73
C LYS A 96 -5.10 -16.85 -14.72
N GLU A 97 -4.97 -16.20 -15.88
CA GLU A 97 -4.42 -14.86 -15.98
C GLU A 97 -5.34 -13.84 -15.32
N THR A 98 -6.65 -13.94 -15.54
CA THR A 98 -7.64 -13.08 -14.85
C THR A 98 -7.64 -13.30 -13.34
N GLU A 99 -7.52 -14.54 -12.86
CA GLU A 99 -7.40 -14.84 -11.43
C GLU A 99 -6.16 -14.17 -10.82
N LYS A 100 -5.00 -14.31 -11.47
CA LYS A 100 -3.76 -13.65 -11.02
C LYS A 100 -3.88 -12.13 -11.04
N GLU A 101 -4.51 -11.56 -12.07
CA GLU A 101 -4.74 -10.12 -12.16
C GLU A 101 -5.62 -9.62 -11.01
N THR A 102 -6.70 -10.36 -10.66
CA THR A 102 -7.52 -10.05 -9.49
C THR A 102 -6.75 -10.17 -8.19
N GLU A 103 -5.90 -11.20 -8.03
CA GLU A 103 -5.04 -11.37 -6.86
C GLU A 103 -4.05 -10.20 -6.71
N TYR A 104 -3.36 -9.81 -7.79
CA TYR A 104 -2.44 -8.67 -7.79
C TYR A 104 -3.15 -7.34 -7.53
N SER A 105 -4.33 -7.14 -8.10
CA SER A 105 -5.17 -5.96 -7.84
C SER A 105 -5.54 -5.87 -6.36
N ASN A 106 -6.01 -6.97 -5.76
CA ASN A 106 -6.32 -7.03 -4.33
C ASN A 106 -5.08 -6.75 -3.47
N LYS A 107 -3.94 -7.36 -3.79
CA LYS A 107 -2.68 -7.14 -3.07
C LYS A 107 -2.21 -5.69 -3.17
N LEU A 108 -2.34 -5.08 -4.35
CA LEU A 108 -2.01 -3.66 -4.56
C LEU A 108 -2.93 -2.76 -3.74
N SER A 109 -4.23 -3.06 -3.67
CA SER A 109 -5.18 -2.33 -2.83
C SER A 109 -4.79 -2.40 -1.35
N LEU A 110 -4.48 -3.60 -0.84
CA LEU A 110 -4.05 -3.80 0.56
C LEU A 110 -2.76 -3.03 0.88
N LEU A 111 -1.75 -3.13 -0.01
CA LEU A 111 -0.49 -2.40 0.15
C LEU A 111 -0.69 -0.88 0.10
N THR A 112 -1.62 -0.40 -0.73
CA THR A 112 -1.94 1.02 -0.83
C THR A 112 -2.60 1.52 0.46
N GLU A 113 -3.52 0.73 1.04
CA GLU A 113 -4.13 1.06 2.32
C GLU A 113 -3.10 1.09 3.46
N GLU A 114 -2.24 0.07 3.56
CA GLU A 114 -1.19 0.01 4.57
C GLU A 114 -0.20 1.18 4.46
N LYS A 115 0.22 1.53 3.24
CA LYS A 115 1.05 2.71 2.99
C LYS A 115 0.38 3.99 3.50
N SER A 116 -0.91 4.19 3.23
CA SER A 116 -1.63 5.38 3.68
C SER A 116 -1.71 5.50 5.21
N LYS A 117 -1.84 4.35 5.91
CA LYS A 117 -1.81 4.28 7.38
C LYS A 117 -0.44 4.67 7.92
N LEU A 118 0.64 4.13 7.35
CA LEU A 118 2.01 4.44 7.73
C LEU A 118 2.36 5.91 7.47
N GLU A 119 1.94 6.48 6.35
CA GLU A 119 2.13 7.92 6.06
C GLU A 119 1.43 8.81 7.08
N THR A 120 0.20 8.43 7.50
CA THR A 120 -0.54 9.15 8.53
C THR A 120 0.17 9.08 9.89
N GLN A 121 0.67 7.90 10.26
CA GLN A 121 1.44 7.70 11.51
C GLN A 121 2.77 8.47 11.49
N LEU A 122 3.46 8.50 10.35
CA LEU A 122 4.70 9.26 10.18
C LEU A 122 4.45 10.76 10.37
N LYS A 123 3.39 11.30 9.75
CA LYS A 123 3.02 12.70 9.88
C LYS A 123 2.67 13.08 11.32
N ALA A 124 1.94 12.22 12.03
CA ALA A 124 1.65 12.41 13.45
C ALA A 124 2.93 12.42 14.31
N SER A 125 3.85 11.48 14.05
CA SER A 125 5.12 11.39 14.77
C SER A 125 6.01 12.61 14.53
N GLN A 126 6.08 13.11 13.29
CA GLN A 126 6.82 14.32 12.93
C GLN A 126 6.25 15.56 13.63
N LYS A 127 4.92 15.70 13.70
CA LYS A 127 4.28 16.80 14.44
C LYS A 127 4.65 16.78 15.92
N LEU A 128 4.60 15.60 16.54
CA LEU A 128 4.98 15.43 17.95
C LEU A 128 6.46 15.73 18.19
N LEU A 129 7.34 15.40 17.25
CA LEU A 129 8.76 15.74 17.34
C LEU A 129 8.97 17.26 17.31
N LEU A 130 8.29 17.97 16.40
CA LEU A 130 8.36 19.43 16.30
C LEU A 130 7.86 20.12 17.59
N GLU A 131 6.75 19.63 18.17
CA GLU A 131 6.25 20.12 19.46
C GLU A 131 7.27 19.91 20.60
N LYS A 132 7.95 18.76 20.61
CA LYS A 132 9.02 18.47 21.58
C LYS A 132 10.23 19.36 21.38
N GLU A 133 10.67 19.59 20.14
CA GLU A 133 11.79 20.48 19.82
C GLU A 133 11.51 21.91 20.31
N ASN A 134 10.31 22.44 20.03
CA ASN A 134 9.88 23.75 20.50
C ASN A 134 9.89 23.82 22.05
N THR A 135 9.43 22.75 22.71
CA THR A 135 9.44 22.67 24.17
C THR A 135 10.86 22.68 24.73
N ILE A 136 11.79 21.95 24.12
CA ILE A 136 13.21 21.92 24.51
C ILE A 136 13.84 23.31 24.40
N VAL A 137 13.55 24.04 23.32
CA VAL A 137 14.05 25.42 23.13
C VAL A 137 13.54 26.32 24.25
N LEU A 138 12.25 26.26 24.57
CA LEU A 138 11.66 27.07 25.65
C LEU A 138 12.29 26.73 27.02
N LEU A 139 12.49 25.44 27.31
CA LEU A 139 13.12 25.00 28.56
C LEU A 139 14.58 25.44 28.65
N LYS A 140 15.33 25.42 27.54
CA LYS A 140 16.70 25.94 27.50
C LYS A 140 16.74 27.42 27.84
N GLN A 141 15.85 28.22 27.24
CA GLN A 141 15.76 29.65 27.54
C GLN A 141 15.44 29.89 29.03
N GLN A 142 14.43 29.20 29.58
CA GLN A 142 14.08 29.31 30.99
C GLN A 142 15.24 28.93 31.93
N LYS A 143 16.02 27.92 31.54
CA LYS A 143 17.21 27.51 32.28
C LYS A 143 18.26 28.62 32.27
N GLU A 144 18.59 29.20 31.12
CA GLU A 144 19.55 30.31 31.01
C GLU A 144 19.12 31.53 31.82
N ASP A 145 17.83 31.89 31.77
CA ASP A 145 17.30 33.01 32.55
C ASP A 145 17.39 32.75 34.06
N SER A 146 17.14 31.50 34.48
CA SER A 146 17.31 31.08 35.88
C SER A 146 18.77 31.11 36.32
N GLU A 147 19.70 30.67 35.48
CA GLU A 147 21.15 30.73 35.75
C GLU A 147 21.65 32.17 35.90
N ARG A 148 21.17 33.10 35.05
CA ARG A 148 21.47 34.53 35.19
C ARG A 148 20.94 35.10 36.51
N ALA A 149 19.71 34.73 36.89
CA ALA A 149 19.13 35.15 38.15
C ALA A 149 19.95 34.64 39.36
N ILE A 150 20.38 33.38 39.33
CA ILE A 150 21.25 32.81 40.37
C ILE A 150 22.57 33.57 40.44
N SER A 151 23.25 33.78 39.30
CA SER A 151 24.51 34.52 39.27
C SER A 151 24.38 35.95 39.82
N SER A 152 23.25 36.63 39.55
CA SER A 152 22.98 37.96 40.12
C SER A 152 22.82 37.90 41.64
N LYS A 153 22.15 36.86 42.17
CA LYS A 153 21.98 36.66 43.61
C LYS A 153 23.30 36.32 44.29
N ASP A 154 24.15 35.51 43.66
CA ASP A 154 25.47 35.15 44.20
C ASP A 154 26.37 36.39 44.38
N LYS A 155 26.31 37.34 43.44
CA LYS A 155 27.02 38.63 43.58
C LYS A 155 26.55 39.41 44.81
N ILE A 156 25.23 39.51 45.00
CA ILE A 156 24.65 40.19 46.17
C ILE A 156 25.07 39.50 47.46
N ILE A 157 25.04 38.17 47.50
CA ILE A 157 25.47 37.38 48.67
C ILE A 157 26.95 37.63 48.99
N ALA A 158 27.80 37.70 47.97
CA ALA A 158 29.22 37.99 48.15
C ALA A 158 29.45 39.40 48.72
N GLU A 159 28.78 40.42 48.16
CA GLU A 159 28.86 41.82 48.64
C GLU A 159 28.39 41.96 50.10
N LEU A 160 27.29 41.29 50.45
CA LEU A 160 26.77 41.28 51.82
C LEU A 160 27.71 40.54 52.78
N SER A 161 28.28 39.41 52.34
CA SER A 161 29.23 38.63 53.15
C SER A 161 30.52 39.40 53.43
N GLU A 162 31.02 40.15 52.45
CA GLU A 162 32.19 41.02 52.62
C GLU A 162 31.90 42.19 53.57
N SER A 163 30.71 42.78 53.47
CA SER A 163 30.24 43.81 54.40
C SER A 163 30.15 43.28 55.84
N ILE A 164 29.56 42.09 56.04
CA ILE A 164 29.46 41.43 57.35
C ILE A 164 30.86 41.23 57.96
N LYS A 165 31.81 40.69 57.17
CA LYS A 165 33.19 40.49 57.60
C LYS A 165 33.87 41.81 58.02
N GLY A 166 33.61 42.89 57.29
CA GLY A 166 34.09 44.22 57.64
C GLY A 166 33.60 44.69 59.02
N TYR A 167 32.30 44.51 59.29
CA TYR A 167 31.73 44.82 60.62
C TYR A 167 32.29 43.92 61.73
N GLU A 168 32.50 42.63 61.47
CA GLU A 168 33.08 41.71 62.45
C GLU A 168 34.51 42.11 62.85
N ASN A 169 35.34 42.48 61.88
CA ASN A 169 36.68 43.00 62.14
C ASN A 169 36.65 44.28 62.99
N LEU A 170 35.74 45.21 62.68
CA LEU A 170 35.56 46.44 63.45
C LEU A 170 35.17 46.13 64.90
N VAL A 171 34.26 45.17 65.11
CA VAL A 171 33.84 44.71 66.44
C VAL A 171 35.02 44.11 67.21
N THR A 172 35.87 43.31 66.56
CA THR A 172 37.09 42.77 67.21
C THR A 172 38.07 43.87 67.60
N GLU A 173 38.28 44.87 66.74
CA GLU A 173 39.19 45.98 67.02
C GLU A 173 38.70 46.86 68.17
N ILE A 174 37.39 47.15 68.24
CA ILE A 174 36.79 47.86 69.38
C ILE A 174 36.98 47.07 70.68
N ARG A 175 36.79 45.74 70.65
CA ARG A 175 37.03 44.88 71.84
C ARG A 175 38.48 44.91 72.31
N GLU A 176 39.44 44.89 71.39
CA GLU A 176 40.86 44.99 71.73
C GLU A 176 41.23 46.37 72.28
N GLN A 177 40.64 47.44 71.75
CA GLN A 177 40.80 48.80 72.28
C GLN A 177 40.21 48.93 73.70
N MET A 178 39.01 48.37 73.94
CA MET A 178 38.42 48.30 75.29
C MET A 178 39.31 47.54 76.28
N ALA A 179 40.03 46.51 75.85
CA ALA A 179 40.97 45.77 76.71
C ALA A 179 42.26 46.56 77.03
N LYS A 180 42.64 47.53 76.19
CA LYS A 180 43.84 48.37 76.35
C LYS A 180 43.59 49.66 77.12
N GLU A 181 42.42 50.29 76.95
CA GLU A 181 42.05 51.55 77.59
C GLU A 181 41.15 51.28 78.81
N GLY A 182 41.75 51.10 79.99
CA GLY A 182 41.02 50.75 81.21
C GLY A 182 39.93 51.76 81.64
N LYS A 183 38.79 51.20 82.08
CA LYS A 183 37.63 51.72 82.87
C LYS A 183 36.99 53.09 82.57
N GLU A 184 37.63 54.04 81.91
CA GLU A 184 37.07 55.40 81.74
C GLU A 184 36.27 55.58 80.44
N LYS A 185 36.53 54.77 79.40
CA LYS A 185 35.76 54.78 78.12
C LYS A 185 34.88 53.55 77.90
N GLU A 186 34.84 52.64 78.86
CA GLU A 186 34.12 51.35 78.78
C GLU A 186 32.61 51.55 78.51
N ALA A 187 32.01 52.63 79.02
CA ALA A 187 30.62 53.00 78.75
C ALA A 187 30.38 53.53 77.32
N GLU A 188 31.29 54.34 76.78
CA GLU A 188 31.19 54.89 75.42
C GLU A 188 31.39 53.80 74.36
N TYR A 189 32.33 52.88 74.59
CA TYR A 189 32.53 51.72 73.72
C TYR A 189 31.42 50.68 73.83
N ALA A 190 30.78 50.52 75.00
CA ALA A 190 29.59 49.67 75.14
C ALA A 190 28.39 50.19 74.32
N ASP A 191 28.15 51.50 74.32
CA ASP A 191 27.10 52.14 73.50
C ASP A 191 27.39 51.98 72.00
N ARG A 192 28.63 52.17 71.57
CA ARG A 192 29.04 51.95 70.17
C ARG A 192 28.91 50.49 69.75
N LEU A 193 29.22 49.54 70.66
CA LEU A 193 29.06 48.10 70.43
C LEU A 193 27.58 47.71 70.34
N ALA A 194 26.71 48.36 71.12
CA ALA A 194 25.26 48.16 71.06
C ALA A 194 24.69 48.64 69.72
N LEU A 195 25.08 49.84 69.26
CA LEU A 195 24.69 50.38 67.95
C LEU A 195 25.17 49.50 66.78
N LEU A 196 26.40 48.96 66.86
CA LEU A 196 26.93 48.04 65.85
C LEU A 196 26.23 46.68 65.87
N LYS A 197 25.89 46.15 67.06
CA LYS A 197 25.07 44.95 67.19
C LYS A 197 23.68 45.16 66.61
N GLU A 198 23.02 46.27 66.94
CA GLU A 198 21.70 46.59 66.40
C GLU A 198 21.75 46.77 64.87
N GLY A 199 22.79 47.42 64.35
CA GLY A 199 23.03 47.48 62.91
C GLY A 199 23.25 46.11 62.27
N LYS A 200 24.01 45.21 62.91
CA LYS A 200 24.20 43.82 62.48
C LYS A 200 22.88 43.06 62.49
N ASP A 201 22.10 43.16 63.57
CA ASP A 201 20.82 42.49 63.73
C ASP A 201 19.80 42.97 62.70
N ILE A 202 19.79 44.27 62.36
CA ILE A 202 18.95 44.83 61.28
C ILE A 202 19.38 44.29 59.91
N ILE A 203 20.68 44.15 59.65
CA ILE A 203 21.18 43.60 58.39
C ILE A 203 20.90 42.10 58.30
N GLU A 204 21.08 41.35 59.39
CA GLU A 204 20.71 39.93 59.48
C GLU A 204 19.21 39.72 59.31
N ALA A 205 18.37 40.58 59.89
CA ALA A 205 16.93 40.55 59.70
C ALA A 205 16.55 40.87 58.24
N LYS A 206 17.19 41.86 57.61
CA LYS A 206 16.99 42.17 56.18
C LYS A 206 17.48 41.05 55.28
N LEU A 207 18.56 40.37 55.64
CA LEU A 207 19.08 39.20 54.93
C LEU A 207 18.11 38.03 55.07
N ALA A 208 17.58 37.76 56.26
CA ALA A 208 16.58 36.73 56.50
C ALA A 208 15.27 37.02 55.73
N GLU A 209 14.82 38.28 55.71
CA GLU A 209 13.66 38.73 54.95
C GLU A 209 13.88 38.57 53.43
N ALA A 210 15.06 38.95 52.94
CA ALA A 210 15.43 38.78 51.54
C ALA A 210 15.50 37.30 51.15
N ILE A 211 16.04 36.44 52.02
CA ILE A 211 16.08 34.98 51.82
C ILE A 211 14.65 34.43 51.80
N LYS A 212 13.80 34.78 52.76
CA LYS A 212 12.38 34.36 52.84
C LYS A 212 11.58 34.79 51.61
N LYS A 213 11.80 36.02 51.13
CA LYS A 213 11.17 36.56 49.92
C LYS A 213 11.71 35.90 48.64
N SER A 214 12.96 35.44 48.66
CA SER A 214 13.63 34.81 47.51
C SER A 214 13.42 33.31 47.39
N MET A 215 12.87 32.64 48.41
CA MET A 215 12.48 31.23 48.33
C MET A 215 11.41 31.07 47.24
N PRO A 216 11.59 30.16 46.27
CA PRO A 216 10.59 29.95 45.23
C PRO A 216 9.28 29.45 45.85
N ASP A 217 8.15 29.97 45.36
CA ASP A 217 6.80 29.55 45.79
C ASP A 217 6.47 28.11 45.36
N TYR A 218 7.38 27.47 44.62
CA TYR A 218 7.24 26.11 44.14
C TYR A 218 8.54 25.32 44.23
N TYR A 219 8.41 24.00 44.37
CA TYR A 219 9.50 23.04 44.33
C TYR A 219 9.23 21.97 43.27
N GLU A 220 10.25 21.65 42.48
CA GLU A 220 10.20 20.56 41.51
C GLU A 220 10.72 19.27 42.15
N VAL A 221 9.85 18.25 42.23
CA VAL A 221 10.14 16.97 42.86
C VAL A 221 11.30 16.28 42.15
N LYS A 222 12.31 15.84 42.91
CA LYS A 222 13.44 15.06 42.39
C LYS A 222 13.25 13.58 42.70
N LYS A 223 13.95 12.72 41.95
CA LYS A 223 13.93 11.27 42.19
C LYS A 223 14.41 10.96 43.62
N GLY A 224 13.57 10.29 44.41
CA GLY A 224 13.85 9.90 45.80
C GLY A 224 13.35 10.88 46.87
N ASP A 225 12.70 11.97 46.46
CA ASP A 225 11.99 12.87 47.38
C ASP A 225 10.70 12.22 47.92
N SER A 226 10.28 12.67 49.10
CA SER A 226 8.96 12.41 49.68
C SER A 226 8.41 13.73 50.21
N LEU A 227 7.09 13.84 50.39
CA LEU A 227 6.49 15.06 50.96
C LEU A 227 7.12 15.43 52.31
N TRP A 228 7.50 14.43 53.12
CA TRP A 228 8.26 14.61 54.36
C TRP A 228 9.63 15.25 54.14
N LYS A 229 10.46 14.71 53.23
CA LYS A 229 11.79 15.26 52.93
C LYS A 229 11.72 16.66 52.32
N ILE A 230 10.68 16.92 51.53
CA ILE A 230 10.42 18.25 50.98
C ILE A 230 10.06 19.20 52.11
N ALA A 231 9.16 18.81 53.02
CA ALA A 231 8.80 19.59 54.19
C ALA A 231 9.99 19.88 55.13
N GLU A 232 10.88 18.91 55.36
CA GLU A 232 12.12 19.13 56.12
C GLU A 232 13.01 20.19 55.47
N ARG A 233 13.13 20.20 54.14
CA ARG A 233 13.97 21.18 53.42
C ARG A 233 13.42 22.60 53.47
N PHE A 234 12.09 22.76 53.41
CA PHE A 234 11.47 24.08 53.30
C PHE A 234 10.96 24.65 54.63
N TYR A 235 10.61 23.78 55.59
CA TYR A 235 10.07 24.18 56.88
C TYR A 235 10.94 23.80 58.08
N ASN A 236 12.10 23.15 57.85
CA ASN A 236 12.95 22.58 58.89
C ASN A 236 12.24 21.52 59.78
N THR A 237 11.06 21.04 59.36
CA THR A 237 10.31 19.96 60.01
C THR A 237 9.49 19.19 58.99
N GLY A 238 9.59 17.86 59.03
CA GLY A 238 8.83 16.98 58.13
C GLY A 238 7.34 16.92 58.46
N GLU A 239 6.94 17.29 59.68
CA GLU A 239 5.55 17.26 60.14
C GLU A 239 4.62 18.18 59.33
N LYS A 240 5.17 19.21 58.69
CA LYS A 240 4.42 20.15 57.83
C LYS A 240 4.16 19.61 56.41
N TRP A 241 4.40 18.34 56.13
CA TRP A 241 4.13 17.72 54.82
C TRP A 241 2.66 17.82 54.40
N ILE A 242 1.72 17.78 55.34
CA ILE A 242 0.27 17.90 55.09
C ILE A 242 -0.04 19.23 54.39
N ARG A 243 0.64 20.32 54.75
CA ARG A 243 0.43 21.64 54.12
C ARG A 243 0.82 21.64 52.64
N ILE A 244 1.86 20.89 52.28
CA ILE A 244 2.28 20.74 50.88
C ILE A 244 1.21 19.94 50.12
N PHE A 245 0.65 18.91 50.74
CA PHE A 245 -0.43 18.13 50.16
C PHE A 245 -1.69 18.98 49.93
N GLU A 246 -2.16 19.69 50.96
CA GLU A 246 -3.36 20.55 50.91
C GLU A 246 -3.27 21.62 49.81
N ALA A 247 -2.10 22.26 49.69
CA ALA A 247 -1.87 23.31 48.70
C ALA A 247 -1.71 22.79 47.26
N ASN A 248 -1.64 21.48 47.06
CA ASN A 248 -1.45 20.83 45.76
C ASN A 248 -2.42 19.67 45.54
N THR A 249 -3.61 19.72 46.14
CA THR A 249 -4.65 18.70 45.99
C THR A 249 -5.12 18.52 44.55
N ASP A 250 -4.91 19.53 43.69
CA ASP A 250 -5.10 19.47 42.24
C ASP A 250 -4.04 18.63 41.50
N LYS A 251 -2.87 18.42 42.12
CA LYS A 251 -1.70 17.74 41.52
C LYS A 251 -1.31 16.45 42.23
N ILE A 252 -1.74 16.26 43.47
CA ILE A 252 -1.41 15.10 44.30
C ILE A 252 -2.71 14.37 44.65
N ASN A 253 -2.98 13.29 43.93
CA ASN A 253 -4.15 12.45 44.21
C ASN A 253 -3.92 11.48 45.38
N ASN A 254 -2.67 11.07 45.59
CA ASN A 254 -2.26 10.22 46.70
C ASN A 254 -1.00 10.81 47.36
N PRO A 255 -1.04 11.21 48.64
CA PRO A 255 0.10 11.83 49.33
C PRO A 255 1.34 10.93 49.42
N ASP A 256 1.15 9.60 49.40
CA ASP A 256 2.26 8.65 49.44
C ASP A 256 2.94 8.45 48.07
N LEU A 257 2.38 9.02 47.00
CA LEU A 257 2.84 8.80 45.64
C LEU A 257 3.06 10.12 44.88
N ILE A 258 4.31 10.57 44.88
CA ILE A 258 4.77 11.73 44.11
C ILE A 258 5.80 11.31 43.06
N TYR A 259 5.80 12.00 41.92
CA TYR A 259 6.63 11.69 40.77
C TYR A 259 7.67 12.78 40.52
N PRO A 260 8.88 12.42 40.04
CA PRO A 260 9.87 13.40 39.62
C PRO A 260 9.31 14.39 38.58
N TYR A 261 9.78 15.63 38.62
CA TYR A 261 9.38 16.75 37.77
C TYR A 261 7.99 17.36 38.06
N GLN A 262 7.24 16.84 39.05
CA GLN A 262 6.04 17.53 39.52
C GLN A 262 6.42 18.85 40.22
N ARG A 263 5.65 19.91 39.96
CA ARG A 263 5.83 21.22 40.61
C ARG A 263 4.79 21.44 41.70
N PHE A 264 5.24 21.37 42.95
CA PHE A 264 4.40 21.61 44.12
C PHE A 264 4.58 23.03 44.61
N THR A 265 3.47 23.73 44.79
CA THR A 265 3.40 24.97 45.53
C THR A 265 3.87 24.70 46.97
N ILE A 266 4.78 25.50 47.49
CA ILE A 266 5.26 25.42 48.87
C ILE A 266 4.67 26.61 49.63
N PRO A 267 3.61 26.43 50.44
CA PRO A 267 3.03 27.50 51.23
C PRO A 267 4.05 28.16 52.16
N LYS A 268 4.33 29.46 51.96
CA LYS A 268 5.05 30.27 52.95
C LYS A 268 4.10 30.53 54.12
N GLU A 269 4.61 30.46 55.35
CA GLU A 269 3.82 30.69 56.59
C GLU A 269 2.95 31.94 56.55
#